data_AF-A0A920R104-F1
#
_entry.id   AF-A0A920R104-F1
#
_cell.length_a   1.000
_cell.length_b   1.000
_cell.length_c   1.000
_cell.angle_alpha   90.00
_cell.angle_beta   90.00
_cell.angle_gamma   90.00
#
_symmetry.space_group_name_H-M   'P 1'
#
loop_
_entity.id
_entity.type
_entity.pdbx_description
1 polymer ?
#
loop_
_entity_poly.entity_id
_entity_poly.type
_entity_poly.pdbx_seq_one_letter_code
_entity_poly.pdbx_strand_id
1 'polypeptide(L)'
;MTNNENSKIAFLFPGQGSQAVGMGKDLYLNSIAAREVFDEIDDALGYKLSTITFEGPENDLKRTENTQPAIMATSVAAWRAMEESTGVLQIPNAIAGHSLGEYSALAVANVLSITDAVKLVLKRGQLMQGACEQRPGGRVALVGLDEITAEEICRESGAEMSTINTDQQIIIAGDHQSLTMAIDIAGTRGAKKATPLQVGGASILGL
;
A
#
# COMPACT_ATOMS: atom_id res chain seq x y z
N MET A 1 7.79 14.00 -37.06
CA MET A 1 8.00 13.58 -35.66
C MET A 1 7.85 12.07 -35.65
N THR A 2 8.93 11.34 -35.40
CA THR A 2 8.97 9.89 -35.48
C THR A 2 8.17 9.30 -34.31
N ASN A 3 7.06 8.63 -34.61
CA ASN A 3 6.33 7.76 -33.69
C ASN A 3 7.31 6.74 -33.11
N ASN A 4 7.56 6.82 -31.80
CA ASN A 4 8.30 5.78 -31.10
C ASN A 4 7.32 4.65 -30.75
N GLU A 5 6.92 3.85 -31.74
CA GLU A 5 5.95 2.74 -31.61
C GLU A 5 6.48 1.52 -30.82
N ASN A 6 7.39 1.70 -29.86
CA ASN A 6 7.91 0.54 -29.11
C ASN A 6 8.42 0.79 -27.70
N SER A 7 8.05 1.91 -27.06
CA SER A 7 8.32 2.04 -25.62
C SER A 7 7.29 1.20 -24.87
N LYS A 8 7.71 0.08 -24.29
CA LYS A 8 6.85 -0.68 -23.38
C LYS A 8 6.63 0.13 -22.10
N ILE A 9 5.39 0.29 -21.68
CA ILE A 9 5.01 1.02 -20.46
C ILE A 9 4.36 0.04 -19.47
N ALA A 10 4.77 0.11 -18.21
CA ALA A 10 4.15 -0.60 -17.11
C ALA A 10 3.72 0.39 -16.02
N PHE A 11 2.58 0.13 -15.38
CA PHE A 11 2.11 0.91 -14.23
C PHE A 11 2.21 0.06 -12.96
N LEU A 12 2.76 0.67 -11.92
CA LEU A 12 2.86 0.06 -10.59
C LEU A 12 2.07 0.90 -9.60
N PHE A 13 1.10 0.27 -8.95
CA PHE A 13 0.25 0.92 -7.95
C PHE A 13 0.85 0.75 -6.55
N PRO A 14 0.95 1.84 -5.76
CA PRO A 14 1.59 1.79 -4.46
C PRO A 14 0.72 1.10 -3.41
N GLY A 15 1.39 0.51 -2.41
CA GLY A 15 0.75 -0.06 -1.23
C GLY A 15 0.64 0.92 -0.06
N GLN A 16 0.25 0.38 1.09
CA GLN A 16 0.16 1.09 2.36
C GLN A 16 1.52 1.67 2.79
N GLY A 17 1.51 2.87 3.37
CA GLY A 17 2.69 3.69 3.65
C GLY A 17 2.78 4.93 2.76
N SER A 18 1.98 4.98 1.68
CA SER A 18 1.95 6.08 0.70
C SER A 18 0.86 7.13 0.99
N GLN A 19 0.06 6.93 2.03
CA GLN A 19 -1.04 7.82 2.40
C GLN A 19 -0.55 9.15 2.96
N ALA A 20 -1.24 10.23 2.60
CA ALA A 20 -1.08 11.55 3.20
C ALA A 20 -2.44 12.26 3.21
N VAL A 21 -2.72 13.04 4.26
CA VAL A 21 -3.93 13.88 4.31
C VAL A 21 -3.89 14.86 3.13
N GLY A 22 -5.00 14.97 2.42
CA GLY A 22 -5.10 15.82 1.22
C GLY A 22 -4.77 15.09 -0.09
N MET A 23 -4.31 13.83 -0.05
CA MET A 23 -4.06 13.06 -1.28
C MET A 23 -5.32 12.95 -2.12
N GLY A 24 -5.18 13.08 -3.44
CA GLY A 24 -6.31 12.99 -4.39
C GLY A 24 -7.26 14.20 -4.40
N LYS A 25 -7.15 15.15 -3.47
CA LYS A 25 -8.05 16.32 -3.40
C LYS A 25 -7.97 17.19 -4.66
N ASP A 26 -6.76 17.46 -5.14
CA ASP A 26 -6.58 18.26 -6.36
C ASP A 26 -7.14 17.54 -7.59
N LEU A 27 -7.03 16.20 -7.65
CA LEU A 27 -7.64 15.41 -8.72
C LEU A 27 -9.16 15.50 -8.66
N TYR A 28 -9.76 15.32 -7.48
CA TYR A 28 -11.20 15.43 -7.26
C TYR A 28 -11.76 16.78 -7.71
N LEU A 29 -11.03 17.87 -7.44
CA LEU A 29 -11.46 19.22 -7.78
C LEU A 29 -11.32 19.54 -9.28
N ASN A 30 -10.33 18.97 -9.97
CA ASN A 30 -9.96 19.38 -11.33
C ASN A 30 -10.28 18.35 -12.43
N SER A 31 -10.64 17.11 -12.07
CA SER A 31 -11.00 16.05 -13.01
C SER A 31 -12.40 15.52 -12.73
N ILE A 32 -13.25 15.46 -13.76
CA ILE A 32 -14.62 14.91 -13.60
C ILE A 32 -14.51 13.41 -13.36
N ALA A 33 -13.67 12.72 -14.14
CA ALA A 33 -13.46 11.29 -14.01
C ALA A 33 -12.88 10.89 -12.62
N ALA A 34 -11.96 11.68 -12.05
CA ALA A 34 -11.48 11.45 -10.69
C ALA A 34 -12.56 11.66 -9.62
N ARG A 35 -13.39 12.70 -9.80
CA ARG A 35 -14.51 13.00 -8.90
C ARG A 35 -15.49 11.83 -8.83
N GLU A 36 -15.88 11.30 -9.99
CA GLU A 36 -16.78 10.17 -10.11
C GLU A 36 -16.25 8.92 -9.38
N VAL A 37 -14.93 8.67 -9.40
CA VAL A 37 -14.32 7.56 -8.64
C VAL A 37 -14.52 7.72 -7.13
N PHE A 38 -14.24 8.91 -6.59
CA PHE A 38 -14.41 9.15 -5.15
C PHE A 38 -15.88 9.10 -4.74
N ASP A 39 -16.77 9.65 -5.56
CA ASP A 39 -18.21 9.64 -5.31
C ASP A 39 -18.76 8.20 -5.36
N GLU A 40 -18.37 7.38 -6.35
CA GLU A 40 -18.73 5.95 -6.43
C GLU A 40 -18.26 5.19 -5.19
N ILE A 41 -17.02 5.44 -4.75
CA ILE A 41 -16.46 4.79 -3.58
C ILE A 41 -17.20 5.19 -2.30
N ASP A 42 -17.45 6.48 -2.09
CA ASP A 42 -18.20 6.96 -0.93
C ASP A 42 -19.61 6.34 -0.88
N ASP A 43 -20.29 6.26 -2.02
CA ASP A 43 -21.61 5.64 -2.15
C ASP A 43 -21.55 4.13 -1.87
N ALA A 44 -20.54 3.44 -2.41
CA ALA A 44 -20.33 2.00 -2.20
C ALA A 44 -20.06 1.65 -0.73
N LEU A 45 -19.40 2.55 0.01
CA LEU A 45 -19.06 2.38 1.42
C LEU A 45 -20.16 2.89 2.37
N GLY A 46 -21.05 3.77 1.89
CA GLY A 46 -22.10 4.38 2.68
C GLY A 46 -21.62 5.48 3.63
N TYR A 47 -20.39 5.97 3.45
CA TYR A 47 -19.82 7.08 4.21
C TYR A 47 -18.76 7.83 3.39
N LYS A 48 -18.44 9.07 3.79
CA LYS A 48 -17.47 9.93 3.10
C LYS A 48 -16.03 9.58 3.45
N LEU A 49 -15.49 8.53 2.84
CA LEU A 49 -14.07 8.20 2.89
C LEU A 49 -13.23 9.35 2.29
N SER A 50 -13.76 10.03 1.28
CA SER A 50 -13.17 11.23 0.69
C SER A 50 -12.86 12.31 1.73
N THR A 51 -13.77 12.58 2.68
CA THR A 51 -13.54 13.55 3.78
C THR A 51 -12.35 13.14 4.64
N ILE A 52 -12.28 11.88 5.06
CA ILE A 52 -11.13 11.36 5.85
C ILE A 52 -9.83 11.49 5.05
N THR A 53 -9.88 11.21 3.76
CA THR A 53 -8.72 11.25 2.85
C THR A 53 -8.21 12.67 2.63
N PHE A 54 -9.12 13.62 2.42
CA PHE A 54 -8.78 15.00 2.04
C PHE A 54 -8.50 15.91 3.23
N GLU A 55 -9.17 15.67 4.36
CA GLU A 55 -9.19 16.58 5.50
C GLU A 55 -8.60 15.95 6.76
N GLY A 56 -8.52 14.61 6.81
CA GLY A 56 -8.04 13.89 7.98
C GLY A 56 -9.10 13.79 9.08
N PRO A 57 -8.71 13.70 10.36
CA PRO A 57 -7.34 13.87 10.89
C PRO A 57 -6.39 12.74 10.46
N GLU A 58 -5.08 13.02 10.50
CA GLU A 58 -4.04 12.06 10.08
C GLU A 58 -4.14 10.71 10.80
N ASN A 59 -4.50 10.71 12.08
CA ASN A 59 -4.67 9.50 12.87
C ASN A 59 -5.80 8.61 12.36
N ASP A 60 -6.91 9.21 11.90
CA ASP A 60 -8.03 8.47 11.34
C ASP A 60 -7.67 7.91 9.97
N LEU A 61 -6.98 8.70 9.14
CA LEU A 61 -6.47 8.22 7.86
C LEU A 61 -5.49 7.06 8.05
N LYS A 62 -4.62 7.10 9.06
CA LYS A 62 -3.62 6.05 9.40
C LYS A 62 -4.23 4.74 9.90
N ARG A 63 -5.52 4.69 10.25
CA ARG A 63 -6.18 3.41 10.58
C ARG A 63 -6.19 2.54 9.33
N THR A 64 -5.79 1.28 9.46
CA THR A 64 -5.58 0.39 8.30
C THR A 64 -6.86 0.23 7.47
N GLU A 65 -8.02 0.19 8.12
CA GLU A 65 -9.34 0.14 7.48
C GLU A 65 -9.68 1.37 6.63
N ASN A 66 -9.06 2.52 6.89
CA ASN A 66 -9.25 3.77 6.14
C ASN A 66 -8.11 3.99 5.13
N THR A 67 -6.85 3.80 5.56
CA THR A 67 -5.66 3.98 4.72
C THR A 67 -5.78 3.17 3.43
N GLN A 68 -6.21 1.91 3.54
CA GLN A 68 -6.23 1.00 2.41
C GLN A 68 -7.22 1.44 1.32
N PRO A 69 -8.51 1.61 1.60
CA PRO A 69 -9.44 2.09 0.57
C PRO A 69 -9.10 3.51 0.11
N ALA A 70 -8.51 4.37 0.95
CA ALA A 70 -8.12 5.73 0.55
C ALA A 70 -6.98 5.74 -0.49
N ILE A 71 -5.95 4.90 -0.31
CA ILE A 71 -4.87 4.74 -1.31
C ILE A 71 -5.43 4.14 -2.60
N MET A 72 -6.33 3.16 -2.50
CA MET A 72 -6.97 2.57 -3.67
C MET A 72 -7.78 3.63 -4.45
N ALA A 73 -8.63 4.40 -3.75
CA ALA A 73 -9.43 5.47 -4.35
C ALA A 73 -8.55 6.50 -5.07
N THR A 74 -7.49 6.97 -4.41
CA THR A 74 -6.55 7.94 -4.97
C THR A 74 -5.83 7.39 -6.20
N SER A 75 -5.44 6.12 -6.18
CA SER A 75 -4.76 5.45 -7.29
C SER A 75 -5.65 5.32 -8.52
N VAL A 76 -6.91 4.88 -8.32
CA VAL A 76 -7.88 4.76 -9.41
C VAL A 76 -8.29 6.15 -9.94
N ALA A 77 -8.46 7.13 -9.06
CA ALA A 77 -8.76 8.51 -9.45
C ALA A 77 -7.62 9.13 -10.28
N ALA A 78 -6.36 8.89 -9.91
CA ALA A 78 -5.20 9.34 -10.69
C ALA A 78 -5.15 8.68 -12.07
N TRP A 79 -5.47 7.38 -12.15
CA TRP A 79 -5.59 6.69 -13.43
C TRP A 79 -6.67 7.32 -14.33
N ARG A 80 -7.88 7.52 -13.78
CA ARG A 80 -9.01 8.11 -14.51
C ARG A 80 -8.75 9.55 -14.95
N ALA A 81 -8.12 10.37 -14.10
CA ALA A 81 -7.70 11.72 -14.46
C ALA A 81 -6.66 11.73 -15.58
N MET A 82 -5.73 10.78 -15.58
CA MET A 82 -4.74 10.63 -16.65
C MET A 82 -5.42 10.28 -17.98
N GLU A 83 -6.35 9.31 -17.98
CA GLU A 83 -7.16 8.98 -19.17
C GLU A 83 -7.94 10.19 -19.69
N GLU A 84 -8.60 10.93 -18.80
CA GLU A 84 -9.35 12.14 -19.14
C GLU A 84 -8.45 13.23 -19.74
N SER A 85 -7.30 13.50 -19.11
CA SER A 85 -6.39 14.57 -19.55
C SER A 85 -5.71 14.29 -20.89
N THR A 86 -5.49 13.01 -21.21
CA THR A 86 -4.83 12.60 -22.46
C THR A 86 -5.82 12.37 -23.59
N GLY A 87 -7.10 12.17 -23.27
CA GLY A 87 -8.14 11.79 -24.22
C GLY A 87 -7.90 10.41 -24.86
N VAL A 88 -6.95 9.63 -24.35
CA VAL A 88 -6.56 8.33 -24.88
C VAL A 88 -6.54 7.30 -23.75
N LEU A 89 -7.24 6.19 -23.97
CA LEU A 89 -7.12 4.99 -23.15
C LEU A 89 -5.69 4.46 -23.24
N GLN A 90 -4.93 4.62 -22.17
CA GLN A 90 -3.59 4.02 -22.06
C GLN A 90 -3.76 2.51 -21.90
N ILE A 91 -3.31 1.74 -22.87
CA ILE A 91 -3.23 0.27 -22.76
C ILE A 91 -1.79 -0.07 -22.40
N PRO A 92 -1.47 -0.28 -21.11
CA PRO A 92 -0.12 -0.60 -20.72
C PRO A 92 0.24 -2.04 -21.10
N ASN A 93 1.53 -2.28 -21.27
CA ASN A 93 2.03 -3.64 -21.51
C ASN A 93 1.99 -4.50 -20.25
N ALA A 94 1.99 -3.87 -19.07
CA ALA A 94 1.82 -4.54 -17.79
C ALA A 94 1.23 -3.59 -16.73
N ILE A 95 0.47 -4.16 -15.80
CA ILE A 95 0.02 -3.51 -14.58
C ILE A 95 0.39 -4.42 -13.41
N ALA A 96 0.88 -3.81 -12.33
CA ALA A 96 1.16 -4.50 -11.07
C ALA A 96 0.81 -3.59 -9.90
N GLY A 97 0.71 -4.17 -8.71
CA GLY A 97 0.51 -3.41 -7.49
C GLY A 97 1.29 -4.00 -6.34
N HIS A 98 1.76 -3.16 -5.43
CA HIS A 98 2.47 -3.59 -4.23
C HIS A 98 1.46 -3.79 -3.09
N SER A 99 1.30 -5.03 -2.60
CA SER A 99 0.38 -5.35 -1.50
C SER A 99 -1.04 -4.86 -1.85
N LEU A 100 -1.62 -3.98 -1.05
CA LEU A 100 -2.86 -3.26 -1.33
C LEU A 100 -2.97 -2.71 -2.77
N GLY A 101 -1.88 -2.24 -3.35
CA GLY A 101 -1.87 -1.69 -4.70
C GLY A 101 -2.34 -2.69 -5.75
N GLU A 102 -2.30 -4.00 -5.47
CA GLU A 102 -2.83 -5.04 -6.36
C GLU A 102 -4.33 -4.86 -6.60
N TYR A 103 -5.09 -4.42 -5.59
CA TYR A 103 -6.52 -4.14 -5.76
C TYR A 103 -6.77 -2.93 -6.67
N SER A 104 -5.91 -1.90 -6.61
CA SER A 104 -5.94 -0.79 -7.56
C SER A 104 -5.63 -1.25 -8.98
N ALA A 105 -4.60 -2.09 -9.13
CA ALA A 105 -4.24 -2.72 -10.40
C ALA A 105 -5.42 -3.53 -10.99
N LEU A 106 -6.06 -4.37 -10.19
CA LEU A 106 -7.21 -5.18 -10.60
C LEU A 106 -8.43 -4.32 -11.00
N ALA A 107 -8.68 -3.24 -10.26
CA ALA A 107 -9.77 -2.30 -10.58
C ALA A 107 -9.50 -1.55 -11.89
N VAL A 108 -8.28 -1.03 -12.08
CA VAL A 108 -7.87 -0.34 -13.32
C VAL A 108 -7.89 -1.29 -14.52
N ALA A 109 -7.47 -2.54 -14.34
CA ALA A 109 -7.54 -3.57 -15.37
C ALA A 109 -8.96 -4.09 -15.64
N ASN A 110 -9.98 -3.56 -14.96
CA ASN A 110 -11.38 -3.99 -15.01
C ASN A 110 -11.60 -5.49 -14.67
N VAL A 111 -10.68 -6.10 -13.92
CA VAL A 111 -10.86 -7.46 -13.38
C VAL A 111 -11.87 -7.44 -12.22
N LEU A 112 -11.83 -6.37 -11.42
CA LEU A 112 -12.83 -6.07 -10.40
C LEU A 112 -13.50 -4.74 -10.73
N SER A 113 -14.79 -4.61 -10.40
CA SER A 113 -15.43 -3.29 -10.38
C SER A 113 -14.81 -2.43 -9.27
N ILE A 114 -14.85 -1.09 -9.42
CA ILE A 114 -14.34 -0.17 -8.38
C ILE A 114 -15.09 -0.42 -7.07
N THR A 115 -16.42 -0.51 -7.14
CA THR A 115 -17.29 -0.86 -6.02
C THR A 115 -16.91 -2.17 -5.32
N ASP A 116 -16.67 -3.27 -6.04
CA ASP A 116 -16.32 -4.55 -5.41
C ASP A 116 -14.91 -4.53 -4.84
N ALA A 117 -13.96 -3.93 -5.58
CA ALA A 117 -12.59 -3.80 -5.13
C ALA A 117 -12.51 -2.97 -3.84
N VAL A 118 -13.21 -1.84 -3.72
CA VAL A 118 -13.16 -1.02 -2.51
C VAL A 118 -13.81 -1.69 -1.30
N LYS A 119 -14.90 -2.46 -1.51
CA LYS A 119 -15.52 -3.26 -0.45
C LYS A 119 -14.58 -4.37 0.04
N LEU A 120 -13.89 -5.04 -0.88
CA LEU A 120 -12.91 -6.07 -0.56
C LEU A 120 -11.72 -5.48 0.20
N VAL A 121 -11.23 -4.32 -0.25
CA VAL A 121 -10.13 -3.59 0.39
C VAL A 121 -10.52 -3.11 1.79
N LEU A 122 -11.72 -2.56 1.98
CA LEU A 122 -12.22 -2.20 3.31
C LEU A 122 -12.25 -3.44 4.22
N LYS A 123 -12.78 -4.56 3.74
CA LYS A 123 -12.84 -5.79 4.54
C LYS A 123 -11.46 -6.30 4.91
N ARG A 124 -10.51 -6.27 3.97
CA ARG A 124 -9.09 -6.60 4.20
C ARG A 124 -8.51 -5.67 5.28
N GLY A 125 -8.71 -4.37 5.17
CA GLY A 125 -8.23 -3.38 6.12
C GLY A 125 -8.78 -3.60 7.54
N GLN A 126 -10.07 -3.89 7.67
CA GLN A 126 -10.71 -4.22 8.96
C GLN A 126 -10.15 -5.49 9.59
N LEU A 127 -9.98 -6.56 8.81
CA LEU A 127 -9.43 -7.82 9.31
C LEU A 127 -7.98 -7.66 9.77
N MET A 128 -7.17 -6.92 9.00
CA MET A 128 -5.80 -6.61 9.37
C MET A 128 -5.72 -5.74 10.62
N GLN A 129 -6.56 -4.69 10.70
CA GLN A 129 -6.64 -3.82 11.86
C GLN A 129 -6.97 -4.62 13.13
N GLY A 130 -8.00 -5.47 13.08
CA GLY A 130 -8.40 -6.31 14.21
C GLY A 130 -7.34 -7.35 14.61
N ALA A 131 -6.63 -7.94 13.64
CA ALA A 131 -5.53 -8.86 13.93
C ALA A 131 -4.35 -8.15 14.63
N CYS A 132 -4.03 -6.93 14.19
CA CYS A 132 -2.97 -6.11 14.78
C CYS A 132 -3.29 -5.67 16.21
N GLU A 133 -4.56 -5.39 16.50
CA GLU A 133 -5.03 -5.05 17.85
C GLU A 133 -4.95 -6.23 18.81
N GLN A 134 -5.10 -7.46 18.31
CA GLN A 134 -4.97 -8.69 19.12
C GLN A 134 -3.52 -9.11 19.37
N ARG A 135 -2.60 -8.82 18.43
CA ARG A 135 -1.17 -9.17 18.52
C ARG A 135 -0.31 -7.89 18.41
N PRO A 136 -0.14 -7.14 19.51
CA PRO A 136 0.62 -5.89 19.47
C PRO A 136 2.08 -6.16 19.10
N GLY A 137 2.61 -5.32 18.22
CA GLY A 137 3.94 -5.46 17.66
C GLY A 137 4.14 -4.49 16.51
N GLY A 138 5.13 -4.73 15.67
CA GLY A 138 5.40 -3.86 14.54
C GLY A 138 6.09 -4.55 13.37
N ARG A 139 6.71 -3.74 12.53
CA ARG A 139 7.53 -4.18 11.41
C ARG A 139 8.85 -3.44 11.38
N VAL A 140 9.89 -4.09 10.91
CA VAL A 140 11.23 -3.50 10.72
C VAL A 140 11.69 -3.77 9.30
N ALA A 141 12.18 -2.74 8.62
CA ALA A 141 12.90 -2.87 7.36
C ALA A 141 14.39 -3.12 7.62
N LEU A 142 14.87 -4.30 7.24
CA LEU A 142 16.28 -4.65 7.15
C LEU A 142 16.79 -4.25 5.77
N VAL A 143 17.84 -3.44 5.71
CA VAL A 143 18.43 -2.91 4.47
C VAL A 143 19.89 -3.33 4.37
N GLY A 144 20.27 -3.85 3.21
CA GLY A 144 21.65 -4.29 2.91
C GLY A 144 21.97 -5.71 3.37
N LEU A 145 20.95 -6.50 3.72
CA LEU A 145 21.07 -7.92 4.03
C LEU A 145 20.27 -8.73 3.01
N ASP A 146 20.78 -9.92 2.68
CA ASP A 146 20.07 -10.89 1.84
C ASP A 146 18.99 -11.66 2.63
N GLU A 147 18.18 -12.41 1.88
CA GLU A 147 17.05 -13.19 2.41
C GLU A 147 17.48 -14.24 3.42
N ILE A 148 18.57 -14.96 3.14
CA ILE A 148 19.10 -16.00 4.03
C ILE A 148 19.48 -15.38 5.37
N THR A 149 20.20 -14.27 5.35
CA THR A 149 20.63 -13.59 6.57
C THR A 149 19.44 -13.06 7.37
N ALA A 150 18.42 -12.54 6.68
CA ALA A 150 17.18 -12.08 7.33
C ALA A 150 16.40 -13.24 7.98
N GLU A 151 16.31 -14.40 7.32
CA GLU A 151 15.68 -15.60 7.89
C GLU A 151 16.39 -16.08 9.16
N GLU A 152 17.72 -16.05 9.17
CA GLU A 152 18.49 -16.41 10.37
C GLU A 152 18.26 -15.42 11.52
N ILE A 153 18.19 -14.12 11.21
CA ILE A 153 17.84 -13.08 12.19
C ILE A 153 16.46 -13.34 12.76
N CYS A 154 15.46 -13.66 11.92
CA CYS A 154 14.12 -14.03 12.36
C CYS A 154 14.14 -15.25 13.31
N ARG A 155 14.84 -16.31 12.92
CA ARG A 155 14.97 -17.54 13.72
C ARG A 155 15.59 -17.30 15.10
N GLU A 156 16.59 -16.43 15.18
CA GLU A 156 17.29 -16.12 16.44
C GLU A 156 16.52 -15.15 17.32
N SER A 157 15.82 -14.19 16.72
CA SER A 157 15.09 -13.14 17.44
C SER A 157 13.67 -13.52 17.84
N GLY A 158 13.06 -14.51 17.18
CA GLY A 158 11.63 -14.79 17.28
C GLY A 158 10.76 -13.90 16.39
N ALA A 159 11.35 -13.01 15.58
CA ALA A 159 10.63 -12.29 14.54
C ALA A 159 10.31 -13.23 13.36
N GLU A 160 9.41 -12.79 12.49
CA GLU A 160 8.95 -13.55 11.33
C GLU A 160 9.20 -12.74 10.05
N MET A 161 9.58 -13.42 8.96
CA MET A 161 9.67 -12.79 7.64
C MET A 161 8.28 -12.32 7.19
N SER A 162 8.18 -11.10 6.64
CA SER A 162 6.90 -10.52 6.23
C SER A 162 6.84 -10.15 4.75
N THR A 163 7.80 -9.39 4.23
CA THR A 163 7.78 -8.95 2.83
C THR A 163 9.18 -8.76 2.30
N ILE A 164 9.46 -9.24 1.09
CA ILE A 164 10.73 -9.01 0.40
C ILE A 164 10.48 -7.94 -0.66
N ASN A 165 10.94 -6.71 -0.42
CA ASN A 165 10.75 -5.60 -1.35
C ASN A 165 11.80 -5.60 -2.46
N THR A 166 13.05 -5.94 -2.11
CA THR A 166 14.17 -6.12 -3.03
C THR A 166 15.12 -7.18 -2.47
N ASP A 167 16.11 -7.58 -3.26
CA ASP A 167 17.22 -8.45 -2.82
C ASP A 167 17.99 -7.93 -1.59
N GLN A 168 17.89 -6.63 -1.31
CA GLN A 168 18.56 -5.98 -0.16
C GLN A 168 17.60 -5.21 0.75
N GLN A 169 16.29 -5.37 0.61
CA GLN A 169 15.31 -4.73 1.49
C GLN A 169 14.21 -5.71 1.86
N ILE A 170 14.23 -6.13 3.12
CA ILE A 170 13.37 -7.18 3.66
C ILE A 170 12.66 -6.63 4.88
N ILE A 171 11.36 -6.88 4.96
CA ILE A 171 10.50 -6.50 6.07
C ILE A 171 10.28 -7.72 6.94
N ILE A 172 10.58 -7.56 8.22
CA ILE A 172 10.26 -8.54 9.27
C ILE A 172 9.16 -7.98 10.16
N ALA A 173 8.38 -8.86 10.77
CA ALA A 173 7.29 -8.53 11.69
C ALA A 173 7.45 -9.33 12.98
N GLY A 174 6.94 -8.79 14.09
CA GLY A 174 7.00 -9.48 15.38
C GLY A 174 6.54 -8.60 16.52
N ASP A 175 6.49 -9.18 17.71
CA ASP A 175 6.33 -8.39 18.93
C ASP A 175 7.55 -7.47 19.14
N HIS A 176 7.41 -6.53 20.08
CA HIS A 176 8.42 -5.49 20.30
C HIS A 176 9.75 -6.05 20.79
N GLN A 177 9.73 -7.13 21.57
CA GLN A 177 10.94 -7.76 22.10
C GLN A 177 11.70 -8.47 20.97
N SER A 178 10.99 -9.27 20.18
CA SER A 178 11.53 -9.97 19.01
C SER A 178 12.13 -8.99 18.00
N LEU A 179 11.45 -7.87 17.70
CA LEU A 179 11.97 -6.85 16.78
C LEU A 179 13.17 -6.08 17.32
N THR A 180 13.22 -5.81 18.63
CA THR A 180 14.38 -5.15 19.25
C THR A 180 15.60 -6.05 19.12
N MET A 181 15.46 -7.35 19.44
CA MET A 181 16.53 -8.32 19.27
C MET A 181 16.95 -8.45 17.80
N ALA A 182 16.00 -8.47 16.87
CA ALA A 182 16.29 -8.53 15.45
C ALA A 182 17.11 -7.33 14.95
N ILE A 183 16.81 -6.12 15.42
CA ILE A 183 17.57 -4.90 15.10
C ILE A 183 19.02 -5.02 15.58
N ASP A 184 19.23 -5.48 16.80
CA ASP A 184 20.57 -5.66 17.37
C ASP A 184 21.38 -6.70 16.58
N ILE A 185 20.79 -7.86 16.31
CA ILE A 185 21.43 -8.92 15.51
C ILE A 185 21.75 -8.38 14.11
N ALA A 186 20.81 -7.71 13.45
CA ALA A 186 21.00 -7.14 12.12
C ALA A 186 22.19 -6.16 12.07
N GLY A 187 22.34 -5.33 13.11
CA GLY A 187 23.49 -4.43 13.26
C GLY A 187 24.83 -5.17 13.30
N THR A 188 24.91 -6.27 14.04
CA THR A 188 26.13 -7.10 14.11
C THR A 188 26.43 -7.85 12.81
N ARG A 189 25.40 -8.12 12.00
CA ARG A 189 25.51 -8.82 10.70
C ARG A 189 25.71 -7.89 9.51
N GLY A 190 25.96 -6.61 9.76
CA GLY A 190 26.32 -5.65 8.71
C GLY A 190 25.14 -5.03 7.97
N ALA A 191 23.94 -5.03 8.55
CA ALA A 191 22.84 -4.25 7.99
C ALA A 191 23.24 -2.78 7.82
N LYS A 192 23.00 -2.22 6.64
CA LYS A 192 23.18 -0.78 6.40
C LYS A 192 22.19 0.03 7.25
N LYS A 193 20.98 -0.50 7.43
CA LYS A 193 19.92 0.10 8.22
C LYS A 193 18.95 -0.98 8.68
N ALA A 194 18.49 -0.88 9.93
CA ALA A 194 17.36 -1.62 10.47
C ALA A 194 16.39 -0.57 11.03
N THR A 195 15.19 -0.44 10.47
CA THR A 195 14.30 0.68 10.80
C THR A 195 12.86 0.24 11.06
N PRO A 196 12.31 0.55 12.25
CA PRO A 196 10.89 0.38 12.51
C PRO A 196 10.03 1.13 11.50
N LEU A 197 8.99 0.48 10.99
CA LEU A 197 8.05 1.07 10.04
C LEU A 197 6.84 1.65 10.76
N GLN A 198 6.35 2.80 10.28
CA GLN A 198 5.12 3.43 10.76
C GLN A 198 3.89 2.85 10.05
N VAL A 199 3.67 1.55 10.21
CA VAL A 199 2.49 0.84 9.70
C VAL A 199 1.84 0.07 10.85
N GLY A 200 0.53 -0.14 10.78
CA GLY A 200 -0.22 -0.77 11.87
C GLY A 200 0.21 -2.22 12.10
N GLY A 201 0.70 -2.50 13.32
CA GLY A 201 0.87 -3.83 13.93
C GLY A 201 1.87 -4.81 13.32
N ALA A 202 2.02 -5.96 13.99
CA ALA A 202 2.90 -7.07 13.59
C ALA A 202 2.23 -8.04 12.61
N SER A 203 1.57 -7.52 11.58
CA SER A 203 1.04 -8.42 10.55
C SER A 203 2.21 -9.05 9.78
N ILE A 204 2.27 -10.38 9.75
CA ILE A 204 3.19 -11.13 8.87
C ILE A 204 2.66 -11.22 7.44
N LEU A 205 1.37 -10.92 7.23
CA LEU A 205 0.74 -10.96 5.91
C LEU A 205 1.24 -9.78 5.08
N GLY A 206 2.15 -10.08 4.15
CA GLY A 206 2.26 -9.36 2.89
C GLY A 206 1.12 -9.82 1.97
N LEU A 207 -0.10 -9.36 2.23
CA LEU A 207 -1.19 -9.45 1.25
C LEU A 207 -1.52 -8.08 0.71
#